data_AF-A0A920MPF0-F1
#
_entry.id   AF-A0A920MPF0-F1
#
_cell.length_a   1.000
_cell.length_b   1.000
_cell.length_c   1.000
_cell.angle_alpha   90.00
_cell.angle_beta   90.00
_cell.angle_gamma   90.00
#
_symmetry.space_group_name_H-M   'P 1'
#
loop_
_entity.id
_entity.type
_entity.pdbx_description
1 polymer ?
#
loop_
_entity_poly.entity_id
_entity_poly.type
_entity_poly.pdbx_seq_one_letter_code
_entity_poly.pdbx_strand_id
1 'polypeptide(L)' 'MQNWEFGRVAQIDRLLLRMGYVKYFFWGKDSPPKVSISEMVEISKIYSTDESPGFINGVLDAVYKDYQKEEKN' A
#
# COMPACT_ATOMS: atom_id res chain seq x y z
N MET A 1 -19.02 -0.73 -4.05
CA MET A 1 -17.81 -0.07 -4.59
C MET A 1 -17.77 -0.28 -6.10
N GLN A 2 -18.74 0.31 -6.81
CA GLN A 2 -18.75 0.36 -8.27
C GLN A 2 -18.38 1.80 -8.63
N ASN A 3 -17.41 1.97 -9.55
CA ASN A 3 -16.88 3.25 -10.10
C ASN A 3 -15.45 3.64 -9.69
N TRP A 4 -14.61 2.73 -9.18
CA TRP A 4 -13.17 3.02 -9.16
C TRP A 4 -12.61 2.76 -10.55
N GLU A 5 -12.44 3.82 -11.34
CA GLU A 5 -11.69 3.72 -12.58
C GLU A 5 -10.23 3.39 -12.24
N PHE A 6 -9.89 2.11 -12.31
CA PHE A 6 -8.52 1.62 -12.23
C PHE A 6 -7.56 2.36 -13.19
N GLY A 7 -8.10 2.96 -14.25
CA GLY A 7 -7.40 3.82 -15.21
C GLY A 7 -6.93 5.18 -14.65
N ARG A 8 -7.55 5.73 -13.60
CA ARG A 8 -7.19 7.02 -13.00
C ARG A 8 -6.06 6.94 -11.97
N VAL A 9 -5.77 5.75 -11.46
CA VAL A 9 -4.67 5.54 -10.53
C VAL A 9 -3.35 5.64 -11.29
N ALA A 10 -2.39 6.41 -10.77
CA ALA A 10 -1.08 6.54 -11.41
C ALA A 10 -0.44 5.16 -11.58
N GLN A 11 0.31 4.97 -12.66
CA GLN A 11 0.96 3.67 -12.89
C GLN A 11 1.91 3.31 -11.73
N ILE A 12 2.60 4.31 -11.20
CA ILE A 12 3.50 4.20 -10.05
C ILE A 12 2.73 3.79 -8.80
N ASP A 13 1.58 4.40 -8.51
CA ASP A 13 0.77 4.01 -7.35
C ASP A 13 0.37 2.54 -7.41
N ARG A 14 -0.06 2.06 -8.59
CA ARG A 14 -0.40 0.64 -8.76
C ARG A 14 0.80 -0.29 -8.57
N LEU A 15 2.01 0.16 -8.87
CA LEU A 15 3.23 -0.60 -8.61
C LEU A 15 3.54 -0.61 -7.11
N LEU A 16 3.48 0.54 -6.44
CA LEU A 16 3.76 0.68 -5.02
C LEU A 16 2.76 -0.08 -4.15
N LEU A 17 1.47 -0.08 -4.51
CA LEU A 17 0.46 -0.89 -3.83
C LEU A 17 0.78 -2.39 -3.93
N ARG A 18 1.22 -2.87 -5.09
CA ARG A 18 1.63 -4.27 -5.27
C ARG A 18 2.90 -4.58 -4.48
N MET A 19 3.89 -3.70 -4.49
CA MET A 19 5.12 -3.88 -3.72
C MET A 19 4.85 -3.92 -2.22
N GLY A 20 4.03 -3.00 -1.70
CA GLY A 20 3.62 -2.98 -0.30
C GLY A 20 2.88 -4.25 0.11
N TYR A 21 1.95 -4.72 -0.74
CA TYR A 21 1.28 -6.00 -0.56
C TYR A 21 2.29 -7.16 -0.51
N VAL A 22 3.16 -7.29 -1.52
CA VAL A 22 4.08 -8.43 -1.58
C VAL A 22 5.08 -8.43 -0.42
N LYS A 23 5.65 -7.26 -0.06
CA LYS A 23 6.52 -7.16 1.13
C LYS A 23 5.82 -7.61 2.39
N TYR A 24 4.57 -7.22 2.57
CA TYR A 24 3.80 -7.62 3.72
C TYR A 24 3.55 -9.14 3.79
N PHE A 25 3.02 -9.72 2.71
CA PHE A 25 2.53 -11.10 2.72
C PHE A 25 3.62 -12.15 2.51
N PHE A 26 4.72 -11.80 1.83
CA PHE A 26 5.74 -12.78 1.43
C PHE A 26 7.12 -12.52 2.05
N TRP A 27 7.40 -11.29 2.49
CA TRP A 27 8.69 -10.90 3.10
C TRP A 27 8.58 -10.41 4.55
N GLY A 28 7.45 -10.66 5.23
CA GLY A 28 7.17 -10.14 6.58
C GLY A 28 8.13 -10.57 7.70
N LYS A 29 9.11 -11.45 7.44
CA LYS A 29 10.18 -11.80 8.39
C LYS A 29 11.30 -10.75 8.44
N ASP A 30 11.47 -9.96 7.38
CA ASP A 30 12.61 -9.05 7.24
C ASP A 30 12.33 -7.64 7.77
N SER A 31 11.06 -7.22 7.84
CA SER A 31 10.69 -5.88 8.31
C SER A 31 9.23 -5.79 8.76
N PRO A 32 8.92 -4.98 9.80
CA PRO A 32 7.55 -4.76 10.24
C PRO A 32 6.64 -4.22 9.13
N PRO A 33 5.36 -4.61 9.10
CA PRO A 33 4.40 -4.17 8.08
C PRO A 33 4.31 -2.63 7.94
N LYS A 34 4.30 -1.93 9.08
CA LYS A 34 4.25 -0.47 9.13
C LYS A 34 5.47 0.20 8.49
N VAL A 35 6.66 -0.40 8.60
CA VAL A 35 7.87 0.11 7.96
C VAL A 35 7.74 -0.03 6.44
N SER A 36 7.24 -1.17 5.96
CA SER A 36 7.01 -1.39 4.52
C SER A 36 6.00 -0.38 3.93
N ILE A 37 4.96 -0.02 4.68
CA ILE A 37 4.00 1.02 4.27
C ILE A 37 4.69 2.38 4.16
N SER A 38 5.46 2.78 5.19
CA SER A 38 6.20 4.06 5.17
C SER A 38 7.16 4.15 3.99
N GLU A 39 7.86 3.07 3.66
CA GLU A 39 8.76 3.06 2.49
C GLU A 39 8.01 3.30 1.18
N MET A 40 6.83 2.69 0.97
CA MET A 40 6.02 2.95 -0.23
C MET A 40 5.55 4.40 -0.29
N VAL A 41 5.21 4.98 0.86
CA VAL A 41 4.81 6.39 0.98
C VAL A 41 5.97 7.30 0.62
N GLU A 42 7.19 7.07 1.14
CA GLU A 42 8.36 7.88 0.79
C GLU A 42 8.72 7.77 -0.71
N ILE A 43 8.62 6.58 -1.30
CA ILE A 43 8.86 6.40 -2.74
C ILE A 43 7.80 7.18 -3.55
N SER A 44 6.53 7.16 -3.14
CA SER A 44 5.47 7.88 -3.86
C SER A 44 5.67 9.39 -3.90
N LYS A 45 6.28 9.99 -2.85
CA LYS A 45 6.59 11.43 -2.81
C LYS A 45 7.60 11.85 -3.88
N ILE A 46 8.46 10.93 -4.30
CA ILE A 46 9.55 11.20 -5.25
C ILE A 46 9.10 10.89 -6.68
N TYR A 47 8.33 9.81 -6.86
CA TYR A 47 8.09 9.23 -8.18
C TYR A 47 6.64 9.29 -8.68
N SER A 48 5.68 9.73 -7.86
CA SER A 48 4.26 9.75 -8.21
C SER A 48 3.67 11.16 -8.12
N THR A 49 2.36 11.28 -7.88
CA THR A 49 1.65 12.56 -7.74
C THR A 49 1.64 13.07 -6.30
N ASP A 50 1.34 14.36 -6.11
CA ASP A 50 1.23 14.98 -4.77
C ASP A 50 0.16 14.33 -3.88
N GLU A 51 -0.86 13.70 -4.48
CA GLU A 51 -1.95 13.00 -3.80
C GLU A 51 -1.56 11.57 -3.40
N SER A 52 -0.51 11.02 -4.02
CA SER A 52 -0.10 9.62 -3.88
C SER A 52 0.29 9.21 -2.46
N PRO A 53 1.05 10.02 -1.67
CA PRO A 53 1.46 9.63 -0.32
C PRO A 53 0.28 9.31 0.59
N GLY A 54 -0.77 10.14 0.55
CA GLY A 54 -1.98 9.93 1.33
C GLY A 54 -2.78 8.73 0.84
N PHE A 55 -2.90 8.59 -0.49
CA PHE A 55 -3.60 7.47 -1.12
C PHE A 55 -2.94 6.12 -0.79
N ILE A 56 -1.63 5.99 -1.01
CA ILE A 56 -0.85 4.77 -0.73
C ILE A 56 -0.94 4.39 0.75
N ASN A 57 -0.72 5.37 1.65
CA ASN A 57 -0.82 5.12 3.08
C ASN A 57 -2.21 4.59 3.45
N GLY A 58 -3.27 5.25 3.00
CA GLY A 58 -4.64 4.89 3.32
C GLY A 58 -5.03 3.49 2.85
N VAL A 59 -4.69 3.13 1.61
CA VAL A 59 -5.01 1.81 1.03
C VAL A 59 -4.23 0.70 1.74
N LEU A 60 -2.91 0.84 1.89
CA LEU A 60 -2.11 -0.21 2.52
C LEU A 60 -2.43 -0.38 4.01
N ASP A 61 -2.74 0.71 4.74
CA ASP A 61 -3.19 0.60 6.13
C ASP A 61 -4.53 -0.10 6.27
N ALA A 62 -5.46 0.12 5.34
CA ALA A 62 -6.75 -0.57 5.33
C ALA A 62 -6.57 -2.08 5.12
N VAL A 63 -5.77 -2.46 4.12
CA VAL A 63 -5.41 -3.86 3.85
C VAL A 63 -4.74 -4.50 5.07
N TYR A 64 -3.80 -3.81 5.70
CA TYR A 64 -3.12 -4.30 6.90
C TYR A 64 -4.09 -4.53 8.07
N LYS A 65 -5.00 -3.60 8.32
CA LYS A 65 -6.00 -3.71 9.40
C LYS A 65 -6.97 -4.86 9.17
N ASP A 66 -7.38 -5.09 7.94
CA ASP A 66 -8.31 -6.17 7.62
C ASP A 66 -7.65 -7.54 7.76
N TYR A 67 -6.40 -7.71 7.31
CA TYR A 67 -5.66 -8.94 7.54
C TYR A 67 -5.46 -9.24 9.04
N GLN A 68 -5.12 -8.22 9.85
CA GLN A 68 -4.96 -8.41 11.30
C GLN A 68 -6.25 -8.83 12.01
N LYS A 69 -7.43 -8.57 11.43
CA LYS A 69 -8.71 -9.09 11.94
C LYS A 69 -8.91 -10.55 11.55
N GLU A 70 -8.50 -10.95 10.35
CA GLU A 70 -8.60 -12.33 9.88
C GLU A 70 -7.67 -13.28 10.66
N GLU A 71 -6.44 -12.88 11.00
CA GLU A 71 -5.54 -13.71 11.82
C GLU A 71 -5.99 -13.92 13.28
N LYS A 72 -6.88 -13.05 13.78
CA LYS A 72 -7.35 -13.10 15.18
C LYS A 72 -8.68 -13.86 15.35
N ASN A 73 -9.29 -14.30 14.26
CA ASN A 73 -10.52 -15.10 14.25
C ASN A 73 -10.20 -16.58 13.98
#